data_AF-A0A0R0EK33-F1
#
_entry.id   AF-A0A0R0EK33-F1
#
_cell.length_a   1.000
_cell.length_b   1.000
_cell.length_c   1.000
_cell.angle_alpha   90.00
_cell.angle_beta   90.00
_cell.angle_gamma   90.00
#
_symmetry.space_group_name_H-M   'P 1'
#
loop_
_entity.id
_entity.type
_entity.pdbx_description
1 polymer ?
#
loop_
_entity_poly.entity_id
_entity_poly.type
_entity_poly.pdbx_seq_one_letter_code
_entity_poly.pdbx_strand_id
1 'polypeptide(L)'
;KPNIEWPKSHQRYRTMMMEKMDILNTWHHKIPPYIARNLSASSFVETLISPLLHILSPPTIRPVAFQLLSDKEKNDLAQLVSTMVSYTITYKTVKSDILPQTQRCDVVDSLARSLVPPISDFINLKDYTSNHYVLSIAIKQLLVHDVRLH
;
A
#
# COMPACT_ATOMS: atom_id res chain seq x y z
N LYS A 1 28.69 18.16 34.42
CA LYS A 1 28.52 17.61 33.05
C LYS A 1 27.03 17.50 32.77
N PRO A 2 26.45 18.25 31.82
CA PRO A 2 25.07 18.00 31.41
C PRO A 2 24.98 16.64 30.72
N ASN A 3 24.08 15.77 31.21
CA ASN A 3 23.77 14.50 30.57
C ASN A 3 22.85 14.80 29.39
N ILE A 4 23.38 14.77 28.17
CA ILE A 4 22.57 14.96 26.96
C ILE A 4 21.82 13.65 26.71
N GLU A 5 20.59 13.58 27.21
CA GLU A 5 19.70 12.48 26.91
C GLU A 5 18.87 12.85 25.68
N TRP A 6 18.99 12.05 24.62
CA TRP A 6 18.10 12.19 23.48
C TRP A 6 16.67 11.82 23.88
N PRO A 7 15.66 12.56 23.42
CA PRO A 7 14.27 12.17 23.63
C PRO A 7 14.03 10.75 23.12
N LYS A 8 13.28 9.93 23.89
CA LYS A 8 12.85 8.59 23.45
C LYS A 8 12.14 8.62 22.09
N SER A 9 11.53 9.76 21.73
CA SER A 9 10.92 9.99 20.41
C SER A 9 11.95 9.97 19.26
N HIS A 10 13.17 10.47 19.45
CA HIS A 10 14.20 10.43 18.41
C HIS A 10 14.65 8.99 18.12
N GLN A 11 14.87 8.18 19.17
CA GLN A 11 15.21 6.77 19.00
C GLN A 11 14.06 6.01 18.32
N ARG A 12 12.81 6.23 18.75
CA ARG A 12 11.63 5.65 18.10
C ARG A 12 11.52 6.02 16.62
N TYR A 13 11.76 7.29 16.29
CA TYR A 13 11.77 7.76 14.90
C TYR A 13 12.85 7.04 14.08
N ARG A 14 14.08 6.92 14.60
CA ARG A 14 15.16 6.21 13.90
C ARG A 14 14.83 4.74 13.67
N THR A 15 14.29 4.05 14.67
CA THR A 15 13.86 2.65 14.54
C THR A 15 12.77 2.52 13.47
N MET A 16 11.72 3.34 13.54
CA MET A 16 10.64 3.33 12.54
C MET A 16 11.15 3.64 11.12
N MET A 17 12.09 4.59 10.98
CA MET A 17 12.69 4.92 9.70
C MET A 17 13.50 3.74 9.13
N MET A 18 14.26 3.03 9.96
CA MET A 18 15.00 1.83 9.53
C MET A 18 14.05 0.72 9.08
N GLU A 19 12.97 0.46 9.83
CA GLU A 19 11.95 -0.53 9.47
C GLU A 19 11.28 -0.19 8.13
N LYS A 20 10.88 1.07 7.94
CA LYS A 20 10.28 1.54 6.68
C LYS A 20 11.26 1.43 5.50
N MET A 21 12.51 1.78 5.71
CA MET A 21 13.55 1.66 4.67
C MET A 21 13.82 0.21 4.31
N ASP A 22 13.83 -0.70 5.28
CA ASP A 22 13.97 -2.14 5.05
C ASP A 22 12.82 -2.70 4.20
N ILE A 23 11.57 -2.31 4.51
CA ILE A 23 10.39 -2.68 3.71
C ILE A 23 10.53 -2.17 2.27
N LEU A 24 10.93 -0.90 2.08
CA LEU A 24 11.10 -0.31 0.75
C LEU A 24 12.20 -1.00 -0.04
N ASN A 25 13.35 -1.26 0.57
CA ASN A 25 14.45 -1.97 -0.07
C ASN A 25 14.02 -3.38 -0.44
N THR A 26 13.43 -4.14 0.50
CA THR A 26 12.95 -5.50 0.24
C THR A 26 11.90 -5.53 -0.87
N TRP A 27 11.04 -4.53 -0.94
CA TRP A 27 10.08 -4.39 -2.03
C TRP A 27 10.75 -4.06 -3.36
N HIS A 28 11.65 -3.08 -3.38
CA HIS A 28 12.39 -2.67 -4.58
C HIS A 28 13.12 -3.83 -5.24
N HIS A 29 13.76 -4.70 -4.46
CA HIS A 29 14.42 -5.92 -4.96
C HIS A 29 13.46 -6.96 -5.57
N LYS A 30 12.16 -6.89 -5.27
CA LYS A 30 11.13 -7.76 -5.86
C LYS A 30 10.52 -7.20 -7.13
N ILE A 31 10.77 -5.93 -7.46
CA ILE A 31 10.30 -5.31 -8.69
C ILE A 31 11.25 -5.72 -9.82
N PRO A 32 10.75 -6.09 -11.01
CA PRO A 32 11.60 -6.42 -12.15
C PRO A 32 12.64 -5.31 -12.45
N PRO A 33 13.91 -5.66 -12.79
CA PRO A 33 15.00 -4.70 -12.92
C PRO A 33 14.74 -3.55 -13.91
N TYR A 34 13.96 -3.82 -14.97
CA TYR A 34 13.65 -2.81 -16.00
C TYR A 34 12.76 -1.67 -15.49
N ILE A 35 11.97 -1.90 -14.43
CA ILE A 35 11.19 -0.88 -13.70
C ILE A 35 12.05 -0.32 -12.58
N ALA A 36 12.64 -1.20 -11.75
CA ALA A 36 13.37 -0.83 -10.53
C ALA A 36 14.55 0.12 -10.79
N ARG A 37 15.21 0.03 -11.95
CA ARG A 37 16.30 0.95 -12.34
C ARG A 37 15.91 2.42 -12.39
N ASN A 38 14.62 2.73 -12.57
CA ASN A 38 14.09 4.09 -12.60
C ASN A 38 13.62 4.57 -11.22
N LEU A 39 13.72 3.72 -10.20
CA LEU A 39 13.23 3.98 -8.85
C LEU A 39 14.44 4.12 -7.92
N SER A 40 14.72 5.33 -7.45
CA SER A 40 15.57 5.51 -6.26
C SER A 40 14.69 5.42 -5.01
N ALA A 41 15.14 4.73 -3.96
CA ALA A 41 14.31 4.51 -2.76
C ALA A 41 13.77 5.84 -2.15
N SER A 42 14.58 6.91 -2.14
CA SER A 42 14.19 8.22 -1.64
C SER A 42 13.19 8.93 -2.57
N SER A 43 13.50 9.03 -3.87
CA SER A 43 12.59 9.69 -4.83
C SER A 43 11.27 8.94 -4.97
N PHE A 44 11.30 7.63 -4.78
CA PHE A 44 10.15 6.75 -4.89
C PHE A 44 9.06 7.07 -3.87
N VAL A 45 9.43 7.26 -2.59
CA VAL A 45 8.47 7.65 -1.54
C VAL A 45 7.91 9.03 -1.79
N GLU A 46 8.78 9.98 -2.16
CA GLU A 46 8.41 11.39 -2.34
C GLU A 46 7.48 11.61 -3.55
N THR A 47 7.68 10.85 -4.63
CA THR A 47 7.02 11.14 -5.92
C THR A 47 6.09 10.05 -6.43
N LEU A 48 6.36 8.77 -6.14
CA LEU A 48 5.62 7.67 -6.77
C LEU A 48 4.49 7.12 -5.90
N ILE A 49 4.66 7.03 -4.58
CA ILE A 49 3.68 6.33 -3.72
C ILE A 49 2.29 6.95 -3.84
N SER A 50 2.18 8.28 -3.84
CA SER A 50 0.87 8.93 -3.93
C SER A 50 0.18 8.69 -5.29
N PRO A 51 0.81 8.92 -6.45
CA PRO A 51 0.23 8.53 -7.75
C PRO A 51 -0.08 7.03 -7.86
N LEU A 52 0.82 6.18 -7.36
CA LEU A 52 0.64 4.74 -7.39
C LEU A 52 -0.60 4.31 -6.58
N LEU A 53 -0.82 4.91 -5.40
CA LEU A 53 -2.03 4.67 -4.61
C LEU A 53 -3.30 5.10 -5.35
N HIS A 54 -3.28 6.18 -6.14
CA HIS A 54 -4.44 6.56 -6.96
C HIS A 54 -4.70 5.55 -8.09
N ILE A 55 -3.66 5.00 -8.71
CA ILE A 55 -3.80 3.95 -9.74
C ILE A 55 -4.35 2.66 -9.12
N LEU A 56 -3.87 2.29 -7.94
CA LEU A 56 -4.30 1.09 -7.21
C LEU A 56 -5.70 1.20 -6.61
N SER A 57 -6.28 2.40 -6.62
CA SER A 57 -7.58 2.71 -6.05
C SER A 57 -8.50 3.38 -7.07
N PRO A 58 -8.88 2.70 -8.16
CA PRO A 58 -9.82 3.27 -9.12
C PRO A 58 -11.24 3.33 -8.52
N PRO A 59 -11.93 4.47 -8.59
CA PRO A 59 -13.29 4.61 -8.08
C PRO A 59 -14.34 3.96 -8.99
N THR A 60 -13.96 3.54 -10.19
CA THR A 60 -14.87 3.06 -11.24
C THR A 60 -15.15 1.56 -11.16
N ILE A 61 -14.33 0.78 -10.43
CA ILE A 61 -14.49 -0.67 -10.37
C ILE A 61 -15.64 -1.02 -9.42
N ARG A 62 -16.68 -1.65 -9.97
CA ARG A 62 -17.83 -2.14 -9.20
C ARG A 62 -17.62 -3.59 -8.78
N PRO A 63 -18.05 -4.00 -7.57
CA PRO A 63 -18.00 -5.39 -7.13
C PRO A 63 -19.17 -6.20 -7.72
N VAL A 64 -19.29 -6.18 -9.05
CA VAL A 64 -20.29 -6.97 -9.78
C VAL A 64 -19.63 -8.14 -10.50
N ALA A 65 -20.42 -9.12 -10.93
CA ALA A 65 -19.91 -10.24 -11.72
C ALA A 65 -19.15 -9.72 -12.95
N PHE A 66 -18.01 -10.35 -13.28
CA PHE A 66 -17.14 -9.93 -14.38
C PHE A 66 -17.87 -9.76 -15.72
N GLN A 67 -18.90 -10.58 -15.96
CA GLN A 67 -19.73 -10.55 -17.18
C GLN A 67 -20.60 -9.29 -17.28
N LEU A 68 -20.91 -8.62 -16.17
CA LEU A 68 -21.72 -7.39 -16.10
C LEU A 68 -20.89 -6.11 -16.23
N LEU A 69 -19.56 -6.24 -16.26
CA LEU A 69 -18.66 -5.12 -16.49
C LEU A 69 -18.72 -4.72 -17.97
N SER A 70 -18.74 -3.41 -18.21
CA SER A 70 -18.49 -2.84 -19.53
C SER A 70 -17.08 -3.18 -20.01
N ASP A 71 -16.85 -3.13 -21.32
CA ASP A 71 -15.52 -3.40 -21.88
C ASP A 71 -14.46 -2.43 -21.36
N LYS A 72 -14.88 -1.19 -21.07
CA LYS A 72 -14.03 -0.19 -20.39
C LYS A 72 -13.63 -0.65 -18.98
N GLU A 73 -14.59 -1.05 -18.16
CA GLU A 73 -14.32 -1.52 -16.79
C GLU A 73 -13.42 -2.76 -16.78
N LYS A 74 -13.62 -3.68 -17.73
CA LYS A 74 -12.77 -4.87 -17.89
C LYS A 74 -11.33 -4.49 -18.24
N ASN A 75 -11.14 -3.54 -19.16
CA ASN A 75 -9.82 -3.05 -19.51
C ASN A 75 -9.15 -2.32 -18.34
N ASP A 76 -9.89 -1.46 -17.63
CA ASP A 76 -9.38 -0.74 -16.46
C ASP A 76 -8.96 -1.74 -15.34
N LEU A 77 -9.73 -2.81 -15.12
CA LEU A 77 -9.37 -3.89 -14.20
C LEU A 77 -8.11 -4.65 -14.66
N ALA A 78 -8.00 -4.99 -15.95
CA ALA A 78 -6.84 -5.68 -16.49
C ALA A 78 -5.55 -4.84 -16.34
N GLN A 79 -5.63 -3.53 -16.59
CA GLN A 79 -4.52 -2.60 -16.40
C GLN A 79 -4.12 -2.48 -14.92
N LEU A 80 -5.11 -2.43 -14.02
CA LEU A 80 -4.86 -2.45 -12.58
C LEU A 80 -4.13 -3.73 -12.16
N VAL A 81 -4.62 -4.90 -12.56
CA VAL A 81 -3.99 -6.20 -12.23
C VAL A 81 -2.58 -6.27 -12.81
N SER A 82 -2.37 -5.86 -14.07
CA SER A 82 -1.05 -5.77 -14.69
C SER A 82 -0.10 -4.86 -13.90
N THR A 83 -0.60 -3.72 -13.42
CA THR A 83 0.18 -2.79 -12.58
C THR A 83 0.54 -3.43 -11.24
N MET A 84 -0.43 -4.07 -10.57
CA MET A 84 -0.20 -4.78 -9.31
C MET A 84 0.87 -5.87 -9.46
N VAL A 85 0.81 -6.67 -10.53
CA VAL A 85 1.82 -7.70 -10.84
C VAL A 85 3.18 -7.06 -11.13
N SER A 86 3.22 -6.03 -11.97
CA SER A 86 4.47 -5.35 -12.39
C SER A 86 5.23 -4.74 -11.21
N TYR A 87 4.51 -4.18 -10.23
CA TYR A 87 5.08 -3.59 -9.03
C TYR A 87 5.11 -4.58 -7.85
N THR A 88 4.80 -5.85 -8.03
CA THR A 88 4.81 -6.88 -6.96
C THR A 88 3.95 -6.47 -5.76
N ILE A 89 2.73 -6.00 -6.03
CA ILE A 89 1.74 -5.54 -5.06
C ILE A 89 0.56 -6.51 -5.02
N THR A 90 0.08 -6.83 -3.82
CA THR A 90 -1.16 -7.59 -3.62
C THR A 90 -1.87 -7.13 -2.35
N TYR A 91 -3.04 -7.69 -2.05
CA TYR A 91 -3.66 -7.52 -0.72
C TYR A 91 -3.51 -8.78 0.13
N LYS A 92 -3.24 -8.60 1.43
CA LYS A 92 -3.33 -9.68 2.41
C LYS A 92 -4.28 -9.29 3.54
N THR A 93 -4.93 -10.28 4.12
CA THR A 93 -5.72 -10.08 5.34
C THR A 93 -4.76 -9.73 6.47
N VAL A 94 -4.95 -8.57 7.09
CA VAL A 94 -4.30 -8.25 8.36
C VAL A 94 -5.12 -8.94 9.43
N LYS A 95 -4.55 -9.95 10.09
CA LYS A 95 -5.11 -10.39 11.37
C LYS A 95 -4.84 -9.25 12.35
N SER A 96 -5.88 -8.68 12.94
CA SER A 96 -5.81 -7.55 13.86
C SER A 96 -5.06 -7.82 15.17
N ASP A 97 -4.37 -8.96 15.31
CA ASP A 97 -3.69 -9.36 16.54
C ASP A 97 -2.35 -8.65 16.78
N ILE A 98 -1.91 -7.76 15.88
CA ILE A 98 -0.67 -6.99 16.07
C ILE A 98 -0.90 -5.52 15.66
N LEU A 99 -1.67 -4.78 16.46
CA LEU A 99 -1.52 -3.32 16.52
C LEU A 99 -1.21 -2.93 17.98
N PRO A 100 -0.04 -2.35 18.28
CA PRO A 100 0.20 -1.80 19.61
C PRO A 100 -0.76 -0.63 19.86
N GLN A 101 -1.60 -0.83 20.89
CA GLN A 101 -2.54 0.04 21.59
C GLN A 101 -2.38 1.58 21.50
N THR A 102 -2.42 2.21 20.32
CA THR A 102 -2.56 3.69 20.22
C THR A 102 -3.30 4.22 18.99
N GLN A 103 -4.10 3.42 18.27
CA GLN A 103 -5.05 4.00 17.29
C GLN A 103 -6.47 3.59 17.62
N ARG A 104 -7.14 4.48 18.35
CA ARG A 104 -8.59 4.50 18.52
C ARG A 104 -9.20 4.93 17.19
N CYS A 105 -9.48 3.98 16.31
CA CYS A 105 -10.50 4.15 15.29
C CYS A 105 -11.43 2.95 15.42
N ASP A 106 -12.67 3.25 15.77
CA ASP A 106 -13.71 2.31 16.17
C ASP A 106 -14.04 1.28 15.08
N VAL A 107 -14.08 0.00 15.49
CA VAL A 107 -15.02 -1.06 15.10
C VAL A 107 -15.56 -1.04 13.65
N VAL A 108 -14.71 -1.23 12.63
CA VAL A 108 -15.05 -1.84 11.31
C VAL A 108 -13.70 -2.21 10.65
N ASP A 109 -13.11 -3.38 10.84
CA ASP A 109 -13.39 -4.58 10.06
C ASP A 109 -12.45 -5.68 10.57
N SER A 110 -13.00 -6.79 11.07
CA SER A 110 -12.22 -8.00 11.43
C SER A 110 -11.48 -8.63 10.23
N LEU A 111 -11.59 -8.04 9.03
CA LEU A 111 -10.96 -8.49 7.78
C LEU A 111 -10.36 -7.33 6.97
N ALA A 112 -9.75 -6.35 7.65
CA ALA A 112 -9.02 -5.29 6.95
C ALA A 112 -7.91 -5.90 6.08
N ARG A 113 -8.12 -5.92 4.76
CA ARG A 113 -7.07 -6.27 3.79
C ARG A 113 -6.22 -5.03 3.51
N SER A 114 -4.93 -5.14 3.82
CA SER A 114 -3.93 -4.10 3.52
C SER A 114 -3.12 -4.48 2.29
N LEU A 115 -2.52 -3.46 1.67
CA LEU A 115 -1.55 -3.65 0.61
C LEU A 115 -0.31 -4.37 1.18
N VAL A 116 0.27 -5.26 0.38
CA VAL A 116 1.56 -5.87 0.63
C VAL A 116 2.43 -5.59 -0.60
N PRO A 117 3.49 -4.78 -0.46
CA PRO A 117 3.94 -4.12 0.79
C PRO A 117 2.95 -3.07 1.30
N PRO A 118 3.04 -2.66 2.58
CA PRO A 118 2.13 -1.71 3.22
C PRO A 118 2.39 -0.27 2.75
N ILE A 119 2.20 -0.01 1.45
CA ILE A 119 2.66 1.21 0.81
C ILE A 119 1.86 2.45 1.19
N SER A 120 0.63 2.25 1.66
CA SER A 120 -0.18 3.29 2.31
C SER A 120 0.53 3.90 3.51
N ASP A 121 1.42 3.15 4.18
CA ASP A 121 2.00 3.59 5.44
C ASP A 121 3.18 4.57 5.24
N PHE A 122 3.64 4.74 3.99
CA PHE A 122 4.69 5.71 3.65
C PHE A 122 4.17 7.14 3.48
N ILE A 123 2.86 7.33 3.31
CA ILE A 123 2.23 8.64 3.14
C ILE A 123 1.52 9.16 4.40
N ASN A 124 1.72 8.49 5.55
CA ASN A 124 1.19 8.92 6.84
C ASN A 124 1.97 10.13 7.41
N LEU A 125 2.05 11.21 6.63
CA LEU A 125 2.68 12.47 7.03
C LEU A 125 1.68 13.30 7.83
N LYS A 126 2.18 14.00 8.84
CA LYS A 126 1.35 14.93 9.62
C LYS A 126 0.74 15.97 8.67
N ASP A 127 -0.55 16.21 8.81
CA ASP A 127 -1.32 17.18 8.01
C ASP A 127 -1.44 16.81 6.51
N TYR A 128 -1.07 15.58 6.12
CA TYR A 128 -1.31 15.05 4.77
C TYR A 128 -2.42 14.00 4.78
N THR A 129 -3.43 14.22 3.94
CA THR A 129 -4.46 13.23 3.63
C THR A 129 -4.34 12.86 2.16
N SER A 130 -4.09 11.59 1.86
CA SER A 130 -4.17 11.15 0.46
C SER A 130 -5.61 11.03 0.01
N ASN A 131 -5.94 11.64 -1.12
CA ASN A 131 -7.29 11.63 -1.70
C ASN A 131 -7.55 10.39 -2.58
N HIS A 132 -6.84 9.28 -2.37
CA HIS A 132 -7.07 8.05 -3.12
C HIS A 132 -8.36 7.38 -2.63
N TYR A 133 -9.07 6.72 -3.54
CA TYR A 133 -10.33 6.05 -3.21
C TYR A 133 -10.10 4.84 -2.30
N VAL A 134 -10.94 4.66 -1.28
CA VAL A 134 -10.84 3.48 -0.40
C VAL A 134 -11.63 2.33 -1.02
N LEU A 135 -10.94 1.32 -1.54
CA LEU A 135 -11.58 0.14 -2.13
C LEU A 135 -12.30 -0.69 -1.06
N SER A 136 -13.49 -1.17 -1.41
CA SER A 136 -14.27 -2.10 -0.58
C SER A 136 -13.58 -3.46 -0.43
N ILE A 137 -13.94 -4.20 0.63
CA ILE A 137 -13.40 -5.56 0.86
C ILE A 137 -13.65 -6.47 -0.34
N ALA A 138 -14.83 -6.39 -0.96
CA ALA A 138 -15.20 -7.19 -2.12
C ALA A 138 -14.25 -6.94 -3.31
N ILE A 139 -13.92 -5.67 -3.59
CA ILE A 139 -12.97 -5.34 -4.67
C ILE A 139 -11.57 -5.83 -4.31
N LYS A 140 -11.11 -5.65 -3.07
CA LYS A 140 -9.81 -6.17 -2.63
C LYS A 140 -9.72 -7.70 -2.75
N GLN A 141 -10.80 -8.42 -2.48
CA GLN A 141 -10.87 -9.88 -2.65
C GLN A 141 -10.79 -10.28 -4.12
N LEU A 142 -11.54 -9.60 -4.99
CA LEU A 142 -11.47 -9.77 -6.44
C LEU A 142 -10.04 -9.58 -6.96
N LEU A 143 -9.40 -8.48 -6.60
CA LEU A 143 -8.03 -8.17 -7.05
C LEU A 143 -7.00 -9.21 -6.58
N VAL A 144 -7.15 -9.75 -5.37
CA VAL A 144 -6.24 -10.81 -4.89
C VAL A 144 -6.39 -12.09 -5.67
N HIS A 145 -7.61 -12.43 -6.07
CA HIS A 145 -7.85 -13.58 -6.92
C HIS A 145 -7.20 -13.35 -8.30
N ASP A 146 -7.45 -12.21 -8.93
CA ASP A 146 -7.01 -11.95 -10.30
C ASP A 146 -5.49 -11.76 -10.42
N VAL A 147 -4.84 -11.14 -9.42
CA VAL A 147 -3.38 -11.01 -9.37
C VAL A 147 -2.70 -12.38 -9.20
N ARG A 148 -3.35 -13.37 -8.58
CA ARG A 148 -2.79 -14.73 -8.45
C ARG A 148 -2.91 -15.57 -9.72
N LEU A 149 -3.75 -15.16 -10.66
CA LEU A 149 -3.92 -15.85 -11.94
C LEU A 149 -2.83 -15.48 -12.97
N HIS A 150 -2.01 -14.48 -12.68
CA HIS A 150 -0.91 -13.98 -13.51
C HIS A 150 0.44 -14.43 -12.93
#